data_AF-A0A8B6EGI2-F1
#
_entry.id   AF-A0A8B6EGI2-F1
#
_cell.length_a   1.000
_cell.length_b   1.000
_cell.length_c   1.000
_cell.angle_alpha   90.00
_cell.angle_beta   90.00
_cell.angle_gamma   90.00
#
_symmetry.space_group_name_H-M   'P 1'
#
loop_
_entity.id
_entity.type
_entity.pdbx_description
1 polymer ?
#
loop_
_entity_poly.entity_id
_entity_poly.type
_entity_poly.pdbx_seq_one_letter_code
_entity_poly.pdbx_strand_id
1 'polypeptide(L)'
;MIAEFKKEDRSQMTKWIGGMKKYTLLYKASGDGCTSTAFHNACNNKGPTVTILYNHDNFIYGGYTSVSWRSIGNFQTDTKSFLFKLYQNDTWSPVKMPIANYRNSIYDHADFGPTFGDRDLQTFSGKVKFDGTIFNLNGKTNFGSSYTVNDENYKSIANGNLRVKDIEVYLVEEEPWRKTPKWNTMLLAELKEKIEKYRPLPGLKIPQARILLVGQVGSGKSSFYNTINSIFRGYITSQACSGNAEHSLTTVYRMYQIRKGIRGKPMNFRLHDTRGIEADQGVDANEICYLLDGNIQDGYQFNPSVPVSTDTLGFVDSAHVSETIHCVVLVLDGTTVDVMAEKVAERLKKLQMRMNQRGIPQVVLLTKIDKICERTEEDLSNVFYSPLVKETVERVSQIMGLPRSHILPVKNYESEMDLNDNVNILALMSLQQILHFADDYMYNHLDKHKEGISFSFHGMFRNIIIITMSAVVCLLAFWFYK
;
A
#
# COMPACT_ATOMS: atom_id res chain seq x y z
N MET A 1 -10.85 -10.80 -35.73
CA MET A 1 -10.55 -10.44 -34.34
C MET A 1 -10.34 -8.94 -34.31
N ILE A 2 -11.16 -8.19 -33.59
CA ILE A 2 -10.90 -6.75 -33.36
C ILE A 2 -9.61 -6.71 -32.55
N ALA A 3 -8.59 -6.01 -33.06
CA ALA A 3 -7.33 -5.89 -32.35
C ALA A 3 -7.57 -5.00 -31.12
N GLU A 4 -7.30 -5.56 -29.94
CA GLU A 4 -7.43 -4.86 -28.65
C GLU A 4 -6.05 -4.57 -28.10
N PHE A 5 -5.91 -3.46 -27.35
CA PHE A 5 -4.69 -3.14 -26.62
C PHE A 5 -4.52 -4.12 -25.45
N LYS A 6 -3.80 -5.22 -25.69
CA LYS A 6 -3.75 -6.40 -24.81
C LYS A 6 -2.92 -6.13 -23.55
N LYS A 7 -3.01 -7.06 -22.59
CA LYS A 7 -2.22 -7.01 -21.34
C LYS A 7 -0.71 -6.97 -21.61
N GLU A 8 -0.23 -7.75 -22.58
CA GLU A 8 1.20 -7.78 -22.97
C GLU A 8 1.67 -6.43 -23.53
N ASP A 9 0.90 -5.85 -24.44
CA ASP A 9 1.11 -4.52 -25.01
C ASP A 9 1.20 -3.44 -23.91
N ARG A 10 0.24 -3.45 -22.97
CA ARG A 10 0.20 -2.52 -21.82
C ARG A 10 1.40 -2.71 -20.90
N SER A 11 1.84 -3.95 -20.68
CA SER A 11 3.01 -4.27 -19.87
C SER A 11 4.29 -3.72 -20.53
N GLN A 12 4.43 -3.88 -21.84
CA GLN A 12 5.56 -3.35 -22.60
C GLN A 12 5.57 -1.81 -22.61
N MET A 13 4.41 -1.18 -22.77
CA MET A 13 4.28 0.28 -22.67
C MET A 13 4.64 0.78 -21.27
N THR A 14 4.15 0.11 -20.22
CA THR A 14 4.47 0.47 -18.82
C THR A 14 5.97 0.39 -18.58
N LYS A 15 6.64 -0.65 -19.10
CA LYS A 15 8.10 -0.79 -19.02
C LYS A 15 8.84 0.36 -19.70
N TRP A 16 8.39 0.81 -20.88
CA TRP A 16 9.04 1.88 -21.63
C TRP A 16 8.77 3.29 -21.09
N ILE A 17 7.60 3.51 -20.50
CA ILE A 17 7.20 4.79 -19.89
C ILE A 17 7.75 4.91 -18.47
N GLY A 18 7.87 3.78 -17.75
CA GLY A 18 8.32 3.69 -16.36
C GLY A 18 7.19 3.92 -15.35
N GLY A 19 7.38 3.49 -14.10
CA GLY A 19 6.36 3.55 -13.06
C GLY A 19 5.20 2.57 -13.28
N MET A 20 4.11 2.74 -12.55
CA MET A 20 2.88 1.96 -12.77
C MET A 20 1.83 2.80 -13.48
N LYS A 21 1.24 2.24 -14.55
CA LYS A 21 0.37 3.00 -15.45
C LYS A 21 -1.00 2.36 -15.63
N LYS A 22 -2.00 3.23 -15.70
CA LYS A 22 -3.35 2.92 -16.16
C LYS A 22 -3.58 3.56 -17.53
N TYR A 23 -4.25 2.83 -18.40
CA TYR A 23 -4.57 3.26 -19.76
C TYR A 23 -6.08 3.35 -19.94
N THR A 24 -6.58 4.56 -20.13
CA THR A 24 -8.02 4.85 -20.31
C THR A 24 -8.26 5.26 -21.76
N LEU A 25 -9.14 4.56 -22.49
CA LEU A 25 -9.45 4.90 -23.89
C LEU A 25 -10.09 6.30 -23.95
N LEU A 26 -9.52 7.19 -24.77
CA LEU A 26 -10.05 8.53 -25.02
C LEU A 26 -10.75 8.60 -26.38
N TYR A 27 -10.14 8.00 -27.40
CA TYR A 27 -10.58 8.12 -28.78
C TYR A 27 -10.39 6.79 -29.52
N LYS A 28 -11.39 6.39 -30.29
CA LYS A 28 -11.36 5.23 -31.18
C LYS A 28 -11.99 5.60 -32.52
N ALA A 29 -11.24 5.55 -33.61
CA ALA A 29 -11.70 6.03 -34.91
C ALA A 29 -12.96 5.30 -35.41
N SER A 30 -13.09 3.99 -35.15
CA SER A 30 -14.28 3.21 -35.51
C SER A 30 -15.54 3.60 -34.72
N GLY A 31 -15.39 4.11 -33.50
CA GLY A 31 -16.51 4.45 -32.61
C GLY A 31 -16.87 5.94 -32.67
N ASP A 32 -15.87 6.81 -32.65
CA ASP A 32 -16.02 8.25 -32.55
C ASP A 32 -15.98 8.96 -33.92
N GLY A 33 -15.59 8.22 -34.97
CA GLY A 33 -15.38 8.73 -36.31
C GLY A 33 -13.96 9.27 -36.53
N CYS A 34 -13.39 8.96 -37.71
CA CYS A 34 -12.05 9.39 -38.11
C CYS A 34 -12.00 10.86 -38.55
N THR A 35 -12.19 11.79 -37.60
CA THR A 35 -12.17 13.25 -37.81
C THR A 35 -11.26 13.96 -36.81
N SER A 36 -10.59 15.04 -37.23
CA SER A 36 -9.69 15.80 -36.35
C SER A 36 -10.46 16.42 -35.19
N THR A 37 -11.69 16.88 -35.44
CA THR A 37 -12.61 17.39 -34.42
C THR A 37 -12.93 16.35 -33.35
N ALA A 38 -13.26 15.11 -33.73
CA ALA A 38 -13.55 14.05 -32.74
C ALA A 38 -12.31 13.73 -31.89
N PHE A 39 -11.13 13.62 -32.53
CA PHE A 39 -9.86 13.40 -31.84
C PHE A 39 -9.57 14.51 -30.81
N HIS A 40 -9.61 15.78 -31.23
CA HIS A 40 -9.29 16.90 -30.35
C HIS A 40 -10.32 17.11 -29.23
N ASN A 41 -11.61 16.88 -29.50
CA ASN A 41 -12.65 16.90 -28.47
C ASN A 41 -12.39 15.83 -27.39
N ALA A 42 -11.90 14.67 -27.78
CA ALA A 42 -11.57 13.57 -26.87
C ALA A 42 -10.25 13.79 -26.12
N CYS A 43 -9.21 14.27 -26.80
CA CYS A 43 -7.82 14.18 -26.32
C CYS A 43 -7.21 15.49 -25.83
N ASN A 44 -7.74 16.66 -26.21
CA ASN A 44 -7.14 17.93 -25.81
C ASN A 44 -7.20 18.11 -24.29
N ASN A 45 -6.09 18.60 -23.73
CA ASN A 45 -5.92 18.91 -22.31
C ASN A 45 -6.13 17.72 -21.36
N LYS A 46 -6.10 16.47 -21.85
CA LYS A 46 -6.29 15.29 -20.98
C LYS A 46 -5.03 14.84 -20.27
N GLY A 47 -3.85 14.99 -20.89
CA GLY A 47 -2.57 14.55 -20.33
C GLY A 47 -1.75 13.74 -21.33
N PRO A 48 -0.75 12.97 -20.84
CA PRO A 48 0.03 12.02 -21.63
C PRO A 48 -0.85 11.01 -22.38
N THR A 49 -0.50 10.66 -23.61
CA THR A 49 -1.27 9.69 -24.39
C THR A 49 -0.40 8.68 -25.13
N VAL A 50 -0.92 7.47 -25.31
CA VAL A 50 -0.43 6.48 -26.27
C VAL A 50 -1.41 6.41 -27.43
N THR A 51 -0.93 6.65 -28.65
CA THR A 51 -1.67 6.42 -29.89
C THR A 51 -1.25 5.07 -30.47
N ILE A 52 -2.22 4.23 -30.84
CA ILE A 52 -2.03 2.90 -31.42
C ILE A 52 -2.72 2.87 -32.78
N LEU A 53 -1.99 2.44 -33.81
CA LEU A 53 -2.49 2.16 -35.14
C LEU A 53 -2.50 0.65 -35.35
N TYR A 54 -3.66 0.12 -35.71
CA TYR A 54 -3.83 -1.29 -36.08
C TYR A 54 -3.81 -1.40 -37.60
N ASN A 55 -2.66 -1.69 -38.19
CA ASN A 55 -2.54 -1.80 -39.65
C ASN A 55 -3.37 -2.97 -40.19
N HIS A 56 -3.83 -2.85 -41.43
CA HIS A 56 -4.54 -3.90 -42.15
C HIS A 56 -3.76 -5.21 -42.20
N ASP A 57 -2.45 -5.11 -42.40
CA ASP A 57 -1.51 -6.22 -42.59
C ASP A 57 -0.94 -6.77 -41.26
N ASN A 58 -1.66 -6.58 -40.16
CA ASN A 58 -1.31 -7.09 -38.82
C ASN A 58 0.02 -6.53 -38.26
N PHE A 59 0.31 -5.27 -38.58
CA PHE A 59 1.32 -4.47 -37.89
C PHE A 59 0.63 -3.61 -36.82
N ILE A 60 1.28 -3.45 -35.67
CA ILE A 60 0.80 -2.57 -34.60
C ILE A 60 1.94 -1.64 -34.23
N TYR A 61 1.71 -0.34 -34.37
CA TYR A 61 2.70 0.70 -34.15
C TYR A 61 2.02 1.98 -33.70
N GLY A 62 2.81 2.98 -33.29
CA GLY A 62 2.25 4.23 -32.81
C GLY A 62 3.26 5.13 -32.13
N GLY A 63 2.75 5.99 -31.27
CA GLY A 63 3.57 6.97 -30.55
C GLY A 63 3.04 7.25 -29.15
N TYR A 64 3.96 7.54 -28.24
CA TYR A 64 3.69 8.05 -26.90
C TYR A 64 4.13 9.50 -26.80
N THR A 65 3.29 10.31 -26.15
CA THR A 65 3.62 11.68 -25.74
C THR A 65 3.34 11.87 -24.25
N SER A 66 4.26 12.51 -23.55
CA SER A 66 4.10 12.96 -22.16
C SER A 66 3.45 14.34 -22.04
N VAL A 67 3.26 15.05 -23.15
CA VAL A 67 2.56 16.34 -23.19
C VAL A 67 1.14 16.20 -23.73
N SER A 68 0.23 17.05 -23.24
CA SER A 68 -1.15 17.09 -23.70
C SER A 68 -1.28 17.69 -25.10
N TRP A 69 -2.20 17.14 -25.90
CA TRP A 69 -2.70 17.80 -27.11
C TRP A 69 -3.47 19.08 -26.75
N ARG A 70 -3.36 20.12 -27.58
CA ARG A 70 -3.90 21.46 -27.32
C ARG A 70 -4.37 22.19 -28.58
N SER A 71 -4.11 21.65 -29.77
CA SER A 71 -4.41 22.28 -31.06
C SER A 71 -3.74 23.65 -31.26
N ILE A 72 -2.48 23.81 -30.85
CA ILE A 72 -1.75 25.09 -30.91
C ILE A 72 -1.28 25.52 -32.32
N GLY A 73 -1.37 24.64 -33.32
CA GLY A 73 -0.93 24.90 -34.69
C GLY A 73 0.60 24.89 -34.89
N ASN A 74 1.37 24.32 -33.95
CA ASN A 74 2.83 24.30 -34.01
C ASN A 74 3.40 23.06 -33.28
N PHE A 75 4.72 22.91 -33.31
CA PHE A 75 5.44 21.89 -32.55
C PHE A 75 5.37 22.13 -31.05
N GLN A 76 5.21 21.06 -30.30
CA GLN A 76 5.43 21.00 -28.86
C GLN A 76 6.75 20.30 -28.55
N THR A 77 7.32 20.65 -27.39
CA THR A 77 8.54 20.04 -26.88
C THR A 77 8.22 18.90 -25.92
N ASP A 78 8.83 17.73 -26.15
CA ASP A 78 8.66 16.56 -25.30
C ASP A 78 9.88 15.65 -25.35
N THR A 79 10.64 15.63 -24.26
CA THR A 79 11.87 14.82 -24.11
C THR A 79 11.58 13.35 -23.79
N LYS A 80 10.35 13.00 -23.44
CA LYS A 80 9.93 11.64 -23.07
C LYS A 80 9.12 10.96 -24.18
N SER A 81 8.79 11.68 -25.24
CA SER A 81 8.09 11.13 -26.39
C SER A 81 8.90 10.02 -27.08
N PHE A 82 8.20 9.05 -27.65
CA PHE A 82 8.81 8.01 -28.48
C PHE A 82 7.81 7.44 -29.46
N LEU A 83 8.29 6.99 -30.61
CA LEU A 83 7.54 6.09 -31.48
C LEU A 83 7.78 4.64 -31.07
N PHE A 84 6.92 3.74 -31.52
CA PHE A 84 7.10 2.32 -31.30
C PHE A 84 6.47 1.47 -32.38
N LYS A 85 6.95 0.23 -32.49
CA LYS A 85 6.17 -0.91 -33.02
C LYS A 85 6.08 -2.00 -31.95
N LEU A 86 4.99 -2.76 -31.98
CA LEU A 86 4.73 -3.89 -31.09
C LEU A 86 4.69 -5.20 -31.87
N TYR A 87 4.04 -5.19 -33.04
CA TYR A 87 3.88 -6.38 -33.88
C TYR A 87 4.27 -6.08 -35.33
N GLN A 88 4.86 -7.09 -35.96
CA GLN A 88 5.19 -7.13 -37.38
C GLN A 88 4.60 -8.42 -37.96
N ASN A 89 3.54 -8.30 -38.77
CA ASN A 89 2.81 -9.42 -39.35
C ASN A 89 2.45 -10.50 -38.30
N ASP A 90 1.69 -10.10 -37.27
CA ASP A 90 1.30 -10.92 -36.10
C ASP A 90 2.47 -11.44 -35.22
N THR A 91 3.72 -11.15 -35.55
CA THR A 91 4.88 -11.52 -34.73
C THR A 91 5.17 -10.43 -33.71
N TRP A 92 5.21 -10.79 -32.42
CA TRP A 92 5.61 -9.89 -31.34
C TRP A 92 7.08 -9.49 -31.49
N SER A 93 7.32 -8.20 -31.76
CA SER A 93 8.66 -7.65 -32.02
C SER A 93 8.73 -6.18 -31.54
N PRO A 94 8.66 -5.95 -30.21
CA PRO A 94 8.56 -4.62 -29.66
C PRO A 94 9.85 -3.82 -29.84
N VAL A 95 9.77 -2.65 -30.49
CA VAL A 95 10.87 -1.70 -30.66
C VAL A 95 10.43 -0.32 -30.19
N LYS A 96 11.24 0.28 -29.31
CA LYS A 96 11.13 1.68 -28.89
C LYS A 96 12.02 2.54 -29.79
N MET A 97 11.48 3.64 -30.28
CA MET A 97 12.15 4.63 -31.12
C MET A 97 12.14 5.99 -30.39
N PRO A 98 13.14 6.26 -29.52
CA PRO A 98 13.22 7.49 -28.75
C PRO A 98 13.29 8.75 -29.62
N ILE A 99 12.77 9.85 -29.08
CA ILE A 99 12.91 11.18 -29.67
C ILE A 99 14.38 11.60 -29.77
N ALA A 100 14.79 12.11 -30.94
CA ALA A 100 16.12 12.67 -31.18
C ALA A 100 16.08 14.20 -31.17
N ASN A 101 15.06 14.79 -31.80
CA ASN A 101 14.82 16.23 -31.82
C ASN A 101 13.58 16.59 -30.99
N TYR A 102 13.78 16.68 -29.68
CA TYR A 102 12.69 16.92 -28.72
C TYR A 102 11.93 18.24 -28.93
N ARG A 103 12.48 19.21 -29.67
CA ARG A 103 11.79 20.47 -29.99
C ARG A 103 10.68 20.30 -31.02
N ASN A 104 10.80 19.28 -31.86
CA ASN A 104 9.86 18.96 -32.94
C ASN A 104 9.10 17.66 -32.64
N SER A 105 8.87 17.36 -31.35
CA SER A 105 8.39 16.04 -30.92
C SER A 105 6.95 15.74 -31.33
N ILE A 106 6.05 16.72 -31.24
CA ILE A 106 4.62 16.58 -31.48
C ILE A 106 4.16 17.77 -32.29
N TYR A 107 3.55 17.56 -33.45
CA TYR A 107 2.97 18.64 -34.25
C TYR A 107 1.47 18.75 -33.96
N ASP A 108 1.08 19.74 -33.16
CA ASP A 108 -0.23 19.80 -32.54
C ASP A 108 -1.15 20.79 -33.26
N HIS A 109 -1.70 20.37 -34.41
CA HIS A 109 -2.52 21.19 -35.29
C HIS A 109 -4.00 20.75 -35.26
N ALA A 110 -4.93 21.70 -35.14
CA ALA A 110 -6.38 21.44 -34.99
C ALA A 110 -7.02 20.59 -36.11
N ASP A 111 -6.48 20.69 -37.32
CA ASP A 111 -6.96 19.93 -38.47
C ASP A 111 -6.34 18.54 -38.61
N PHE A 112 -5.38 18.16 -37.77
CA PHE A 112 -4.70 16.88 -37.87
C PHE A 112 -5.18 15.93 -36.77
N GLY A 113 -5.12 14.62 -37.05
CA GLY A 113 -5.12 13.61 -35.99
C GLY A 113 -3.79 13.61 -35.22
N PRO A 114 -3.54 12.58 -34.39
CA PRO A 114 -2.25 12.41 -33.74
C PRO A 114 -1.09 12.55 -34.74
N THR A 115 -0.18 13.47 -34.46
CA THR A 115 0.98 13.74 -35.32
C THR A 115 2.24 13.83 -34.48
N PHE A 116 3.14 12.88 -34.68
CA PHE A 116 4.43 12.78 -34.01
C PHE A 116 5.53 13.22 -34.96
N GLY A 117 6.43 14.07 -34.46
CA GLY A 117 7.60 14.51 -35.18
C GLY A 117 7.25 15.56 -36.23
N ASP A 118 8.25 15.95 -37.02
CA ASP A 118 8.04 16.59 -38.31
C ASP A 118 7.54 15.57 -39.34
N ARG A 119 6.31 15.10 -39.09
CA ARG A 119 5.59 14.08 -39.83
C ARG A 119 6.30 12.72 -39.87
N ASP A 120 7.09 12.38 -38.85
CA ASP A 120 7.56 11.00 -38.66
C ASP A 120 6.37 10.03 -38.68
N LEU A 121 5.32 10.38 -37.95
CA LEU A 121 4.02 9.73 -38.02
C LEU A 121 2.89 10.77 -37.95
N GLN A 122 2.41 11.22 -39.11
CA GLN A 122 1.14 11.94 -39.22
C GLN A 122 0.05 10.94 -39.58
N THR A 123 -0.96 10.80 -38.72
CA THR A 123 -2.05 9.84 -38.93
C THR A 123 -3.00 10.29 -40.06
N PHE A 124 -3.75 11.37 -39.87
CA PHE A 124 -4.71 11.89 -40.85
C PHE A 124 -4.90 13.40 -40.72
N SER A 125 -5.59 14.00 -41.68
CA SER A 125 -6.08 15.39 -41.63
C SER A 125 -7.55 15.49 -42.01
N GLY A 126 -8.26 16.43 -41.38
CA GLY A 126 -9.69 16.66 -41.59
C GLY A 126 -10.51 15.42 -41.26
N LYS A 127 -11.18 14.86 -42.28
CA LYS A 127 -12.05 13.69 -42.17
C LYS A 127 -11.63 12.59 -43.12
N VAL A 128 -11.45 11.38 -42.58
CA VAL A 128 -11.24 10.15 -43.35
C VAL A 128 -12.51 9.31 -43.27
N LYS A 129 -12.94 8.76 -44.41
CA LYS A 129 -14.08 7.85 -44.46
C LYS A 129 -13.61 6.41 -44.26
N PHE A 130 -14.37 5.66 -43.48
CA PHE A 130 -14.25 4.21 -43.42
C PHE A 130 -14.79 3.60 -44.72
N ASP A 131 -14.04 2.70 -45.36
CA ASP A 131 -14.47 2.07 -46.62
C ASP A 131 -15.32 0.80 -46.43
N GLY A 132 -15.62 0.46 -45.17
CA GLY A 132 -16.30 -0.78 -44.78
C GLY A 132 -15.34 -1.85 -44.25
N THR A 133 -14.03 -1.69 -44.49
CA THR A 133 -12.99 -2.63 -44.05
C THR A 133 -11.84 -1.97 -43.31
N ILE A 134 -11.41 -0.78 -43.77
CA ILE A 134 -10.27 -0.03 -43.23
C ILE A 134 -10.49 1.48 -43.34
N PHE A 135 -9.68 2.22 -42.61
CA PHE A 135 -9.41 3.64 -42.84
C PHE A 135 -8.15 3.76 -43.71
N ASN A 136 -8.31 4.31 -44.91
CA ASN A 136 -7.19 4.74 -45.74
C ASN A 136 -6.76 6.13 -45.27
N LEU A 137 -5.83 6.19 -44.32
CA LEU A 137 -5.46 7.47 -43.74
C LEU A 137 -4.71 8.34 -44.77
N ASN A 138 -4.99 9.63 -44.76
CA ASN A 138 -4.43 10.63 -45.68
C ASN A 138 -3.21 11.38 -45.10
N GLY A 139 -2.59 10.82 -44.06
CA GLY A 139 -1.40 11.38 -43.42
C GLY A 139 -0.11 11.13 -44.21
N LYS A 140 1.02 11.40 -43.54
CA LYS A 140 2.38 11.29 -44.10
C LYS A 140 3.29 10.62 -43.07
N THR A 141 4.29 9.91 -43.55
CA THR A 141 5.30 9.25 -42.71
C THR A 141 6.69 9.59 -43.22
N ASN A 142 7.52 10.15 -42.35
CA ASN A 142 8.91 10.49 -42.58
C ASN A 142 9.76 10.03 -41.39
N PHE A 143 9.66 8.74 -41.06
CA PHE A 143 10.37 8.14 -39.93
C PHE A 143 11.86 8.47 -40.00
N GLY A 144 12.41 9.00 -38.92
CA GLY A 144 13.83 9.41 -38.85
C GLY A 144 14.02 10.92 -38.87
N SER A 145 12.96 11.71 -39.06
CA SER A 145 13.04 13.17 -39.07
C SER A 145 13.24 13.75 -37.67
N SER A 146 12.41 13.33 -36.71
CA SER A 146 12.47 13.79 -35.31
C SER A 146 12.77 12.67 -34.32
N TYR A 147 12.46 11.42 -34.67
CA TYR A 147 12.72 10.25 -33.84
C TYR A 147 13.86 9.40 -34.41
N THR A 148 14.58 8.70 -33.53
CA THR A 148 15.50 7.64 -33.95
C THR A 148 14.73 6.47 -34.55
N VAL A 149 15.28 5.80 -35.56
CA VAL A 149 14.62 4.65 -36.20
C VAL A 149 15.28 3.31 -35.91
N ASN A 150 16.46 3.26 -35.27
CA ASN A 150 17.10 2.00 -34.82
C ASN A 150 17.10 0.89 -35.89
N ASP A 151 17.56 1.21 -37.11
CA ASP A 151 17.57 0.34 -38.30
C ASP A 151 16.18 -0.04 -38.88
N GLU A 152 15.10 0.45 -38.29
CA GLU A 152 13.74 0.33 -38.81
C GLU A 152 13.48 1.30 -39.97
N ASN A 153 12.47 0.98 -40.77
CA ASN A 153 11.98 1.84 -41.84
C ASN A 153 10.46 1.69 -41.98
N TYR A 154 9.86 2.47 -42.89
CA TYR A 154 8.41 2.47 -43.06
C TYR A 154 7.82 1.08 -43.37
N LYS A 155 8.55 0.21 -44.09
CA LYS A 155 8.11 -1.16 -44.37
C LYS A 155 8.12 -2.02 -43.12
N SER A 156 9.15 -1.93 -42.28
CA SER A 156 9.24 -2.75 -41.07
C SER A 156 8.35 -2.26 -39.92
N ILE A 157 7.99 -0.97 -39.90
CA ILE A 157 7.12 -0.38 -38.88
C ILE A 157 5.63 -0.53 -39.23
N ALA A 158 5.27 -0.23 -40.49
CA ALA A 158 3.89 -0.02 -40.90
C ALA A 158 3.56 -0.66 -42.25
N ASN A 159 4.36 -1.63 -42.70
CA ASN A 159 4.23 -2.28 -44.01
C ASN A 159 4.17 -1.30 -45.20
N GLY A 160 4.79 -0.12 -45.07
CA GLY A 160 4.87 0.88 -46.12
C GLY A 160 3.53 1.54 -46.47
N ASN A 161 2.50 1.42 -45.62
CA ASN A 161 1.19 2.03 -45.86
C ASN A 161 0.52 2.52 -44.57
N LEU A 162 -0.44 3.45 -44.71
CA LEU A 162 -1.31 3.93 -43.62
C LEU A 162 -2.74 3.39 -43.76
N ARG A 163 -2.88 2.11 -44.12
CA ARG A 163 -4.18 1.42 -44.18
C ARG A 163 -4.41 0.75 -42.85
N VAL A 164 -5.30 1.31 -42.04
CA VAL A 164 -5.53 0.82 -40.67
C VAL A 164 -6.94 0.28 -40.51
N LYS A 165 -7.07 -0.80 -39.75
CA LYS A 165 -8.36 -1.29 -39.23
C LYS A 165 -8.94 -0.30 -38.22
N ASP A 166 -8.09 0.32 -37.41
CA ASP A 166 -8.50 1.33 -36.43
C ASP A 166 -7.34 2.19 -35.91
N ILE A 167 -7.68 3.29 -35.23
CA ILE A 167 -6.77 4.11 -34.42
C ILE A 167 -7.37 4.24 -33.03
N GLU A 168 -6.59 3.92 -32.00
CA GLU A 168 -6.98 4.12 -30.61
C GLU A 168 -5.99 5.06 -29.91
N VAL A 169 -6.51 5.99 -29.10
CA VAL A 169 -5.72 6.87 -28.25
C VAL A 169 -6.11 6.64 -26.80
N TYR A 170 -5.13 6.29 -25.99
CA TYR A 170 -5.29 6.03 -24.56
C TYR A 170 -4.63 7.13 -23.74
N LEU A 171 -5.35 7.69 -22.77
CA LEU A 171 -4.78 8.47 -21.68
C LEU A 171 -3.86 7.58 -20.84
N VAL A 172 -2.67 8.06 -20.53
CA VAL A 172 -1.73 7.39 -19.62
C VAL A 172 -1.71 8.11 -18.28
N GLU A 173 -2.18 7.42 -17.24
CA GLU A 173 -2.21 7.94 -15.88
C GLU A 173 -1.28 7.11 -15.00
N GLU A 174 -0.69 7.73 -13.97
CA GLU A 174 -0.05 6.94 -12.92
C GLU A 174 -1.11 6.24 -12.08
N GLU A 175 -0.89 4.95 -11.80
CA GLU A 175 -1.76 4.17 -10.94
C GLU A 175 -1.03 3.77 -9.66
N PRO A 176 -1.55 4.06 -8.48
CA PRO A 176 -0.94 3.58 -7.25
C PRO A 176 -1.26 2.10 -7.02
N TRP A 177 -0.31 1.34 -6.48
CA TRP A 177 -0.53 -0.08 -6.12
C TRP A 177 -1.38 -0.22 -4.86
N ARG A 178 -1.54 0.86 -4.11
CA ARG A 178 -2.47 0.98 -2.99
C ARG A 178 -3.13 2.36 -3.07
N LYS A 179 -4.45 2.38 -3.30
CA LYS A 179 -5.21 3.62 -3.39
C LYS A 179 -5.29 4.30 -2.03
N THR A 180 -5.05 5.60 -2.00
CA THR A 180 -5.21 6.44 -0.82
C THR A 180 -5.92 7.74 -1.20
N PRO A 181 -6.52 8.44 -0.24
CA PRO A 181 -6.87 9.85 -0.45
C PRO A 181 -5.65 10.65 -0.90
N LYS A 182 -5.88 11.78 -1.55
CA LYS A 182 -4.80 12.69 -1.95
C LYS A 182 -4.08 13.20 -0.69
N TRP A 183 -2.75 13.10 -0.67
CA TRP A 183 -1.96 13.59 0.45
C TRP A 183 -1.94 15.12 0.43
N ASN A 184 -2.41 15.71 1.52
CA ASN A 184 -2.48 17.14 1.73
C ASN A 184 -2.70 17.44 3.22
N THR A 185 -2.65 18.72 3.59
CA THR A 185 -2.88 19.21 4.96
C THR A 185 -4.26 18.87 5.51
N MET A 186 -5.29 18.78 4.66
CA MET A 186 -6.64 18.37 5.08
C MET A 186 -6.67 16.91 5.55
N LEU A 187 -6.07 15.99 4.77
CA LEU A 187 -5.94 14.58 5.15
C LEU A 187 -5.14 14.43 6.44
N LEU A 188 -4.04 15.17 6.58
CA LEU A 188 -3.25 15.16 7.80
C LEU A 188 -4.06 15.59 9.03
N ALA A 189 -4.83 16.67 8.92
CA ALA A 189 -5.69 17.14 9.99
C ALA A 189 -6.78 16.10 10.34
N GLU A 190 -7.42 15.50 9.33
CA GLU A 190 -8.43 14.45 9.49
C GLU A 190 -7.86 13.22 10.22
N LEU A 191 -6.69 12.73 9.80
CA LEU A 191 -6.02 11.59 10.44
C LEU A 191 -5.66 11.88 11.90
N LYS A 192 -5.08 13.06 12.17
CA LYS A 192 -4.78 13.51 13.53
C LYS A 192 -6.05 13.54 14.38
N GLU A 193 -7.12 14.16 13.89
CA GLU A 193 -8.38 14.28 14.61
C GLU A 193 -9.00 12.90 14.92
N LYS A 194 -9.03 11.99 13.93
CA LYS A 194 -9.55 10.63 14.12
C LYS A 194 -8.78 9.87 15.21
N ILE A 195 -7.44 9.95 15.20
CA ILE A 195 -6.62 9.26 16.20
C ILE A 195 -6.72 9.91 17.58
N GLU A 196 -6.82 11.24 17.67
CA GLU A 196 -7.04 11.94 18.94
C GLU A 196 -8.40 11.60 19.58
N LYS A 197 -9.43 11.46 18.74
CA LYS A 197 -10.78 11.10 19.16
C LYS A 197 -10.97 9.60 19.40
N TYR A 198 -10.04 8.75 18.96
CA TYR A 198 -10.09 7.31 19.18
C TYR A 198 -10.35 6.96 20.65
N ARG A 199 -11.29 6.04 20.88
CA ARG A 199 -11.62 5.44 22.17
C ARG A 199 -11.81 3.93 21.94
N PRO A 200 -11.19 3.06 22.76
CA PRO A 200 -11.52 1.65 22.76
C PRO A 200 -13.02 1.41 23.03
N LEU A 201 -13.50 0.22 22.66
CA LEU A 201 -14.92 -0.11 22.70
C LEU A 201 -15.56 0.13 24.08
N PRO A 202 -16.61 0.99 24.19
CA PRO A 202 -17.22 1.34 25.47
C PRO A 202 -17.72 0.15 26.29
N GLY A 203 -18.17 -0.92 25.61
CA GLY A 203 -18.74 -2.11 26.25
C GLY A 203 -17.75 -2.93 27.09
N LEU A 204 -16.44 -2.79 26.88
CA LEU A 204 -15.41 -3.57 27.57
C LEU A 204 -14.70 -2.81 28.69
N LYS A 205 -15.03 -1.53 28.91
CA LYS A 205 -14.34 -0.65 29.88
C LYS A 205 -12.81 -0.63 29.72
N ILE A 206 -12.30 -0.84 28.51
CA ILE A 206 -10.88 -0.79 28.21
C ILE A 206 -10.46 0.68 28.12
N PRO A 207 -9.54 1.16 28.97
CA PRO A 207 -9.18 2.58 28.97
C PRO A 207 -8.32 2.96 27.77
N GLN A 208 -7.45 2.04 27.32
CA GLN A 208 -6.49 2.30 26.25
C GLN A 208 -6.20 1.03 25.45
N ALA A 209 -6.07 1.15 24.14
CA ALA A 209 -5.60 0.06 23.30
C ALA A 209 -4.08 -0.17 23.51
N ARG A 210 -3.65 -1.40 23.81
CA ARG A 210 -2.23 -1.75 23.97
C ARG A 210 -1.71 -2.41 22.71
N ILE A 211 -0.68 -1.81 22.10
CA ILE A 211 -0.08 -2.25 20.84
C ILE A 211 1.37 -2.66 21.12
N LEU A 212 1.73 -3.92 20.84
CA LEU A 212 3.09 -4.42 21.06
C LEU A 212 3.94 -4.31 19.79
N LEU A 213 5.10 -3.64 19.88
CA LEU A 213 6.07 -3.55 18.80
C LEU A 213 7.13 -4.64 18.98
N VAL A 214 7.27 -5.51 18.00
CA VAL A 214 8.19 -6.66 18.03
C VAL A 214 8.97 -6.72 16.73
N GLY A 215 10.26 -7.05 16.76
CA GLY A 215 11.07 -7.05 15.55
C GLY A 215 12.57 -7.07 15.82
N GLN A 216 13.36 -7.20 14.76
CA GLN A 216 14.82 -7.30 14.85
C GLN A 216 15.46 -6.06 15.48
N VAL A 217 16.70 -6.19 15.95
CA VAL A 217 17.53 -5.02 16.30
C VAL A 217 17.68 -4.12 15.07
N GLY A 218 17.61 -2.80 15.26
CA GLY A 218 17.72 -1.84 14.16
C GLY A 218 16.50 -1.77 13.22
N SER A 219 15.43 -2.55 13.45
CA SER A 219 14.25 -2.53 12.57
C SER A 219 13.39 -1.28 12.70
N GLY A 220 13.61 -0.44 13.73
CA GLY A 220 12.92 0.84 13.90
C GLY A 220 11.70 0.82 14.82
N LYS A 221 11.60 -0.12 15.78
CA LYS A 221 10.52 -0.16 16.79
C LYS A 221 10.44 1.13 17.62
N SER A 222 11.52 1.46 18.32
CA SER A 222 11.64 2.66 19.16
C SER A 222 11.53 3.94 18.31
N SER A 223 12.07 3.92 17.08
CA SER A 223 11.95 5.02 16.12
C SER A 223 10.51 5.26 15.66
N PHE A 224 9.71 4.20 15.49
CA PHE A 224 8.28 4.33 15.16
C PHE A 224 7.51 4.96 16.32
N TYR A 225 7.79 4.54 17.56
CA TYR A 225 7.24 5.22 18.73
C TYR A 225 7.61 6.71 18.74
N ASN A 226 8.89 7.04 18.59
CA ASN A 226 9.36 8.43 18.55
C ASN A 226 8.67 9.21 17.42
N THR A 227 8.44 8.58 16.27
CA THR A 227 7.73 9.20 15.13
C THR A 227 6.30 9.56 15.51
N ILE A 228 5.52 8.61 16.02
CA ILE A 228 4.15 8.86 16.48
C ILE A 228 4.13 9.91 17.60
N ASN A 229 5.04 9.81 18.57
CA ASN A 229 5.13 10.77 19.67
C ASN A 229 5.43 12.18 19.16
N SER A 230 6.34 12.33 18.20
CA SER A 230 6.71 13.62 17.60
C SER A 230 5.52 14.29 16.92
N ILE A 231 4.71 13.53 16.19
CA ILE A 231 3.50 14.02 15.52
C ILE A 231 2.53 14.69 16.50
N PHE A 232 2.30 14.07 17.66
CA PHE A 232 1.37 14.57 18.67
C PHE A 232 1.99 15.58 19.63
N ARG A 233 3.32 15.59 19.78
CA ARG A 233 4.04 16.61 20.57
C ARG A 233 4.22 17.92 19.79
N GLY A 234 4.30 17.84 18.45
CA GLY A 234 4.50 18.99 17.57
C GLY A 234 5.96 19.31 17.28
N TYR A 235 6.90 18.45 17.69
CA TYR A 235 8.35 18.59 17.45
C TYR A 235 9.00 17.20 17.50
N ILE A 236 10.22 17.06 16.95
CA ILE A 236 10.95 15.79 16.94
C ILE A 236 11.35 15.37 18.36
N THR A 237 11.04 14.12 18.71
CA THR A 237 11.29 13.56 20.04
C THR A 237 12.21 12.34 19.99
N SER A 238 12.94 12.11 21.09
CA SER A 238 13.82 10.95 21.29
C SER A 238 13.60 10.36 22.69
N GLN A 239 12.35 10.04 23.02
CA GLN A 239 11.98 9.55 24.35
C GLN A 239 12.26 8.05 24.51
N ALA A 240 12.13 7.27 23.43
CA ALA A 240 12.69 5.93 23.38
C ALA A 240 14.11 5.99 22.83
N CYS A 241 15.03 5.24 23.43
CA CYS A 241 16.40 5.16 22.95
C CYS A 241 16.41 4.49 21.57
N SER A 242 16.82 5.22 20.54
CA SER A 242 16.90 4.73 19.15
C SER A 242 18.25 5.09 18.54
N GLY A 243 18.83 4.18 17.77
CA GLY A 243 20.13 4.36 17.11
C GLY A 243 20.60 3.07 16.44
N ASN A 244 21.72 3.15 15.71
CA ASN A 244 22.37 1.99 15.12
C ASN A 244 23.38 1.42 16.12
N ALA A 245 23.16 0.19 16.56
CA ALA A 245 24.07 -0.55 17.44
C ALA A 245 24.05 -2.03 17.06
N GLU A 246 25.16 -2.71 17.33
CA GLU A 246 25.34 -4.14 17.06
C GLU A 246 24.40 -5.02 17.90
N HIS A 247 24.04 -4.56 19.10
CA HIS A 247 23.10 -5.21 20.02
C HIS A 247 21.90 -4.32 20.32
N SER A 248 20.79 -4.93 20.76
CA SER A 248 19.58 -4.17 21.13
C SER A 248 19.84 -3.10 22.20
N LEU A 249 19.65 -1.83 21.82
CA LEU A 249 19.69 -0.68 22.73
C LEU A 249 18.54 -0.73 23.77
N THR A 250 17.39 -1.25 23.36
CA THR A 250 16.26 -1.49 24.26
C THR A 250 16.53 -2.77 25.03
N THR A 251 16.86 -2.65 26.32
CA THR A 251 17.04 -3.76 27.27
C THR A 251 15.85 -3.92 28.22
N VAL A 252 14.94 -2.94 28.23
CA VAL A 252 13.81 -2.83 29.15
C VAL A 252 12.52 -2.79 28.35
N TYR A 253 11.51 -3.54 28.77
CA TYR A 253 10.15 -3.45 28.25
C TYR A 253 9.51 -2.13 28.69
N ARG A 254 9.02 -1.34 27.72
CA ARG A 254 8.49 0.01 27.97
C ARG A 254 7.09 0.18 27.41
N MET A 255 6.15 0.59 28.26
CA MET A 255 4.78 0.93 27.89
C MET A 255 4.64 2.44 27.70
N TYR A 256 4.95 2.95 26.51
CA TYR A 256 4.98 4.38 26.29
C TYR A 256 3.59 5.00 26.16
N GLN A 257 3.35 6.04 26.96
CA GLN A 257 2.15 6.87 26.90
C GLN A 257 2.37 8.05 25.95
N ILE A 258 1.57 8.14 24.89
CA ILE A 258 1.54 9.29 23.98
C ILE A 258 0.59 10.36 24.51
N ARG A 259 0.96 11.63 24.36
CA ARG A 259 0.22 12.82 24.81
C ARG A 259 0.19 13.88 23.72
N LYS A 260 -0.91 14.64 23.65
CA LYS A 260 -1.03 15.82 22.78
C LYS A 260 -0.27 17.01 23.38
N GLY A 261 0.89 17.36 22.85
CA GLY A 261 1.73 18.44 23.40
C GLY A 261 2.27 18.14 24.81
N ILE A 262 2.84 19.15 25.47
CA ILE A 262 3.57 18.98 26.75
C ILE A 262 2.63 18.59 27.90
N ARG A 263 1.47 19.27 28.01
CA ARG A 263 0.51 19.12 29.11
C ARG A 263 -0.81 18.44 28.69
N GLY A 264 -0.91 17.91 27.48
CA GLY A 264 -2.18 17.35 27.01
C GLY A 264 -2.54 16.01 27.63
N LYS A 265 -3.81 15.68 27.42
CA LYS A 265 -4.41 14.42 27.85
C LYS A 265 -3.67 13.23 27.20
N PRO A 266 -3.50 12.11 27.94
CA PRO A 266 -3.09 10.84 27.36
C PRO A 266 -4.01 10.43 26.21
N MET A 267 -3.42 9.93 25.12
CA MET A 267 -4.17 9.25 24.07
C MET A 267 -4.74 7.92 24.60
N ASN A 268 -5.82 7.41 24.00
CA ASN A 268 -6.43 6.14 24.43
C ASN A 268 -5.81 4.92 23.76
N PHE A 269 -4.50 4.98 23.54
CA PHE A 269 -3.68 3.86 23.13
C PHE A 269 -2.28 4.02 23.71
N ARG A 270 -1.54 2.92 23.77
CA ARG A 270 -0.13 2.84 24.18
C ARG A 270 0.66 2.01 23.19
N LEU A 271 1.89 2.43 22.95
CA LEU A 271 2.87 1.65 22.20
C LEU A 271 3.83 1.00 23.18
N HIS A 272 3.90 -0.32 23.11
CA HIS A 272 4.71 -1.15 23.98
C HIS A 272 5.95 -1.56 23.19
N ASP A 273 7.11 -1.05 23.60
CA ASP A 273 8.39 -1.31 22.93
C ASP A 273 9.13 -2.46 23.64
N THR A 274 9.68 -3.37 22.85
CA THR A 274 10.39 -4.55 23.35
C THR A 274 11.85 -4.55 22.94
N ARG A 275 12.65 -5.37 23.64
CA ARG A 275 13.99 -5.73 23.17
C ARG A 275 13.91 -6.32 21.76
N GLY A 276 14.91 -6.03 20.93
CA GLY A 276 15.01 -6.58 19.58
C GLY A 276 15.27 -8.09 19.58
N ILE A 277 14.79 -8.75 18.53
CA ILE A 277 15.07 -10.17 18.28
C ILE A 277 16.41 -10.27 17.53
N GLU A 278 17.30 -11.16 17.97
CA GLU A 278 18.55 -11.52 17.30
C GLU A 278 18.51 -13.01 16.91
N ALA A 279 19.50 -13.50 16.15
CA ALA A 279 19.52 -14.89 15.66
C ALA A 279 19.64 -15.91 16.81
N ASP A 280 20.50 -15.62 17.78
CA ASP A 280 20.82 -16.52 18.89
C ASP A 280 20.40 -15.94 20.27
N GLN A 281 20.00 -14.67 20.35
CA GLN A 281 19.54 -13.97 21.57
C GLN A 281 18.25 -13.17 21.31
N GLY A 282 17.55 -12.72 22.35
CA GLY A 282 16.30 -11.93 22.20
C GLY A 282 15.17 -12.45 23.08
N VAL A 283 13.96 -11.88 22.90
CA VAL A 283 12.77 -12.26 23.67
C VAL A 283 12.40 -13.72 23.37
N ASP A 284 12.33 -14.55 24.40
CA ASP A 284 11.97 -15.96 24.25
C ASP A 284 10.48 -16.14 23.87
N ALA A 285 10.16 -17.26 23.22
CA ALA A 285 8.80 -17.58 22.80
C ALA A 285 7.83 -17.80 23.98
N ASN A 286 8.33 -18.02 25.21
CA ASN A 286 7.49 -18.05 26.41
C ASN A 286 7.33 -16.65 27.02
N GLU A 287 8.39 -15.83 27.03
CA GLU A 287 8.32 -14.44 27.50
C GLU A 287 7.34 -13.60 26.70
N ILE A 288 7.29 -13.79 25.38
CA ILE A 288 6.30 -13.12 24.54
C ILE A 288 4.87 -13.48 24.96
N CYS A 289 4.62 -14.71 25.43
CA CYS A 289 3.28 -15.13 25.84
C CYS A 289 2.83 -14.30 27.04
N TYR A 290 3.70 -14.15 28.04
CA TYR A 290 3.44 -13.31 29.21
C TYR A 290 3.28 -11.83 28.85
N LEU A 291 3.99 -11.33 27.83
CA LEU A 291 3.76 -9.98 27.30
C LEU A 291 2.37 -9.85 26.67
N LEU A 292 1.98 -10.79 25.81
CA LEU A 292 0.69 -10.80 25.11
C LEU A 292 -0.49 -10.88 26.09
N ASP A 293 -0.34 -11.70 27.11
CA ASP A 293 -1.35 -11.95 28.15
C ASP A 293 -1.40 -10.83 29.21
N GLY A 294 -0.49 -9.85 29.15
CA GLY A 294 -0.48 -8.71 30.07
C GLY A 294 0.11 -9.00 31.44
N ASN A 295 0.83 -10.11 31.59
CA ASN A 295 1.42 -10.52 32.87
C ASN A 295 2.67 -9.72 33.26
N ILE A 296 3.28 -9.00 32.32
CA ILE A 296 4.53 -8.24 32.55
C ILE A 296 4.24 -6.74 32.61
N GLN A 297 4.80 -6.07 33.63
CA GLN A 297 4.65 -4.63 33.87
C GLN A 297 5.71 -3.75 33.18
N ASP A 298 5.43 -2.45 33.08
CA ASP A 298 6.37 -1.45 32.55
C ASP A 298 7.67 -1.43 33.36
N GLY A 299 8.81 -1.37 32.68
CA GLY A 299 10.12 -1.36 33.33
C GLY A 299 10.74 -2.74 33.55
N TYR A 300 10.08 -3.83 33.13
CA TYR A 300 10.67 -5.17 33.19
C TYR A 300 11.96 -5.25 32.36
N GLN A 301 13.03 -5.73 32.99
CA GLN A 301 14.34 -5.89 32.35
C GLN A 301 14.50 -7.32 31.86
N PHE A 302 14.72 -7.50 30.56
CA PHE A 302 14.91 -8.83 29.97
C PHE A 302 16.23 -9.43 30.46
N ASN A 303 16.17 -10.64 31.00
CA ASN A 303 17.34 -11.37 31.48
C ASN A 303 17.45 -12.74 30.79
N PRO A 304 18.38 -12.91 29.83
CA PRO A 304 18.56 -14.18 29.13
C PRO A 304 18.88 -15.38 30.04
N SER A 305 19.43 -15.11 31.23
CA SER A 305 19.84 -16.15 32.18
C SER A 305 18.73 -16.57 33.14
N VAL A 306 17.66 -15.78 33.28
CA VAL A 306 16.56 -16.03 34.23
C VAL A 306 15.23 -15.83 33.51
N PRO A 307 14.60 -16.91 33.03
CA PRO A 307 13.31 -16.83 32.35
C PRO A 307 12.23 -16.24 33.25
N VAL A 308 11.27 -15.54 32.64
CA VAL A 308 10.05 -15.07 33.34
C VAL A 308 9.28 -16.26 33.92
N SER A 309 8.96 -16.18 35.21
CA SER A 309 8.05 -17.07 35.92
C SER A 309 7.02 -16.26 36.73
N THR A 310 6.05 -16.95 37.35
CA THR A 310 5.07 -16.33 38.27
C THR A 310 5.72 -15.67 39.49
N ASP A 311 6.93 -16.09 39.87
CA ASP A 311 7.69 -15.49 40.98
C ASP A 311 8.47 -14.23 40.57
N THR A 312 8.38 -13.83 39.30
CA THR A 312 9.06 -12.63 38.80
C THR A 312 8.49 -11.40 39.48
N LEU A 313 9.37 -10.51 39.98
CA LEU A 313 8.93 -9.29 40.64
C LEU A 313 8.05 -8.45 39.70
N GLY A 314 6.83 -8.14 40.16
CA GLY A 314 5.85 -7.38 39.38
C GLY A 314 5.07 -8.20 38.34
N PHE A 315 5.16 -9.55 38.38
CA PHE A 315 4.30 -10.42 37.57
C PHE A 315 2.83 -10.26 37.98
N VAL A 316 1.95 -10.20 36.99
CA VAL A 316 0.50 -10.08 37.18
C VAL A 316 -0.14 -11.46 36.95
N ASP A 317 -0.60 -12.11 38.01
CA ASP A 317 -1.11 -13.50 37.93
C ASP A 317 -2.39 -13.64 37.10
N SER A 318 -3.31 -12.68 37.22
CA SER A 318 -4.61 -12.71 36.53
C SER A 318 -4.88 -11.36 35.87
N ALA A 319 -4.25 -11.14 34.73
CA ALA A 319 -4.43 -9.93 33.93
C ALA A 319 -5.87 -9.80 33.43
N HIS A 320 -6.44 -8.60 33.59
CA HIS A 320 -7.74 -8.28 32.99
C HIS A 320 -7.60 -8.10 31.47
N VAL A 321 -8.68 -8.23 30.69
CA VAL A 321 -8.66 -8.02 29.22
C VAL A 321 -8.05 -6.66 28.85
N SER A 322 -8.31 -5.62 29.65
CA SER A 322 -7.71 -4.28 29.48
C SER A 322 -6.18 -4.22 29.64
N GLU A 323 -5.58 -5.28 30.16
CA GLU A 323 -4.15 -5.42 30.38
C GLU A 323 -3.44 -6.23 29.30
N THR A 324 -4.21 -7.01 28.53
CA THR A 324 -3.70 -7.79 27.39
C THR A 324 -3.27 -6.90 26.22
N ILE A 325 -2.47 -7.47 25.31
CA ILE A 325 -2.15 -6.83 24.04
C ILE A 325 -3.30 -7.02 23.06
N HIS A 326 -3.78 -5.92 22.47
CA HIS A 326 -4.91 -5.95 21.53
C HIS A 326 -4.47 -6.05 20.06
N CYS A 327 -3.22 -5.71 19.75
CA CYS A 327 -2.66 -5.81 18.41
C CYS A 327 -1.12 -5.91 18.49
N VAL A 328 -0.53 -6.76 17.65
CA VAL A 328 0.93 -6.87 17.53
C VAL A 328 1.40 -6.31 16.21
N VAL A 329 2.45 -5.52 16.28
CA VAL A 329 3.13 -4.92 15.14
C VAL A 329 4.51 -5.53 15.01
N LEU A 330 4.71 -6.30 13.94
CA LEU A 330 5.98 -6.87 13.53
C LEU A 330 6.74 -5.81 12.71
N VAL A 331 7.82 -5.26 13.27
CA VAL A 331 8.60 -4.19 12.65
C VAL A 331 9.78 -4.80 11.90
N LEU A 332 9.77 -4.65 10.57
CA LEU A 332 10.81 -5.14 9.66
C LEU A 332 11.48 -3.98 8.94
N ASP A 333 12.79 -4.09 8.75
CA ASP A 333 13.56 -3.16 7.94
C ASP A 333 13.41 -3.52 6.46
N GLY A 334 12.88 -2.59 5.67
CA GLY A 334 12.64 -2.78 4.24
C GLY A 334 13.90 -3.01 3.41
N THR A 335 15.07 -2.55 3.85
CA THR A 335 16.33 -2.72 3.11
C THR A 335 16.97 -4.09 3.31
N THR A 336 16.52 -4.86 4.31
CA THR A 336 17.12 -6.16 4.68
C THR A 336 16.17 -7.34 4.51
N VAL A 337 14.97 -7.12 3.94
CA VAL A 337 13.98 -8.18 3.72
C VAL A 337 14.55 -9.34 2.90
N ASP A 338 15.28 -9.06 1.83
CA ASP A 338 15.80 -10.08 0.92
C ASP A 338 16.94 -10.90 1.52
N VAL A 339 17.64 -10.35 2.50
CA VAL A 339 18.76 -10.99 3.20
C VAL A 339 18.40 -11.40 4.63
N MET A 340 17.10 -11.49 4.94
CA MET A 340 16.63 -11.88 6.26
C MET A 340 17.11 -13.30 6.58
N ALA A 341 17.84 -13.44 7.68
CA ALA A 341 18.33 -14.73 8.15
C ALA A 341 17.16 -15.70 8.42
N GLU A 342 17.30 -16.95 7.98
CA GLU A 342 16.27 -17.99 8.11
C GLU A 342 15.83 -18.19 9.56
N LYS A 343 16.79 -18.23 10.51
CA LYS A 343 16.52 -18.29 11.95
C LYS A 343 15.60 -17.17 12.45
N VAL A 344 15.74 -15.96 11.91
CA VAL A 344 14.89 -14.83 12.30
C VAL A 344 13.48 -15.01 11.75
N ALA A 345 13.36 -15.42 10.48
CA ALA A 345 12.07 -15.70 9.87
C ALA A 345 11.32 -16.81 10.63
N GLU A 346 12.03 -17.87 11.07
CA GLU A 346 11.48 -18.92 11.92
C GLU A 346 10.99 -18.40 13.28
N ARG A 347 11.78 -17.54 13.94
CA ARG A 347 11.38 -16.90 15.21
C ARG A 347 10.11 -16.07 15.02
N LEU A 348 10.06 -15.23 13.99
CA LEU A 348 8.86 -14.45 13.66
C LEU A 348 7.65 -15.36 13.43
N LYS A 349 7.79 -16.45 12.68
CA LYS A 349 6.70 -17.43 12.48
C LYS A 349 6.23 -18.07 13.79
N LYS A 350 7.15 -18.45 14.69
CA LYS A 350 6.79 -18.96 16.03
C LYS A 350 5.99 -17.93 16.83
N LEU A 351 6.38 -16.66 16.75
CA LEU A 351 5.64 -15.56 17.39
C LEU A 351 4.24 -15.40 16.78
N GLN A 352 4.11 -15.42 15.45
CA GLN A 352 2.82 -15.39 14.77
C GLN A 352 1.90 -16.53 15.23
N MET A 353 2.43 -17.75 15.42
CA MET A 353 1.65 -18.86 15.96
C MET A 353 1.06 -18.56 17.35
N ARG A 354 1.85 -17.93 18.25
CA ARG A 354 1.38 -17.56 19.60
C ARG A 354 0.31 -16.47 19.57
N MET A 355 0.39 -15.54 18.62
CA MET A 355 -0.62 -14.49 18.39
C MET A 355 -1.92 -15.09 17.87
N ASN A 356 -1.82 -15.96 16.85
CA ASN A 356 -2.96 -16.65 16.24
C ASN A 356 -3.73 -17.49 17.27
N GLN A 357 -3.03 -18.19 18.17
CA GLN A 357 -3.66 -18.97 19.26
C GLN A 357 -4.51 -18.11 20.20
N ARG A 358 -4.18 -16.82 20.35
CA ARG A 358 -4.93 -15.84 21.16
C ARG A 358 -5.94 -15.04 20.34
N GLY A 359 -5.97 -15.22 19.02
CA GLY A 359 -6.75 -14.40 18.11
C GLY A 359 -6.27 -12.95 18.02
N ILE A 360 -5.05 -12.65 18.45
CA ILE A 360 -4.49 -11.29 18.42
C ILE A 360 -4.09 -10.97 16.98
N PRO A 361 -4.62 -9.88 16.38
CA PRO A 361 -4.27 -9.50 15.02
C PRO A 361 -2.83 -9.01 14.94
N GLN A 362 -2.23 -9.28 13.78
CA GLN A 362 -0.85 -8.94 13.49
C GLN A 362 -0.74 -8.07 12.23
N VAL A 363 0.09 -7.04 12.35
CA VAL A 363 0.43 -6.07 11.30
C VAL A 363 1.93 -6.07 11.11
N VAL A 364 2.40 -5.87 9.88
CA VAL A 364 3.82 -5.63 9.61
C VAL A 364 4.04 -4.15 9.32
N LEU A 365 4.92 -3.50 10.09
CA LEU A 365 5.47 -2.20 9.71
C LEU A 365 6.76 -2.45 8.92
N LEU A 366 6.77 -2.01 7.66
CA LEU A 366 7.94 -2.06 6.79
C LEU A 366 8.62 -0.69 6.84
N THR A 367 9.71 -0.60 7.59
CA THR A 367 10.43 0.65 7.83
C THR A 367 11.49 0.94 6.76
N LYS A 368 12.08 2.13 6.79
CA LYS A 368 13.17 2.57 5.89
C LYS A 368 12.82 2.49 4.40
N ILE A 369 11.55 2.73 4.08
CA ILE A 369 11.04 2.66 2.70
C ILE A 369 11.67 3.71 1.78
N ASP A 370 12.07 4.84 2.35
CA ASP A 370 12.84 5.88 1.70
C ASP A 370 14.18 5.35 1.17
N LYS A 371 14.79 4.38 1.86
CA LYS A 371 16.06 3.77 1.46
C LYS A 371 15.90 2.63 0.45
N ILE A 372 14.67 2.20 0.13
CA ILE A 372 14.40 1.13 -0.87
C ILE A 372 14.44 1.71 -2.29
N CYS A 373 14.03 2.97 -2.46
CA CYS A 373 13.86 3.58 -3.77
C CYS A 373 14.12 5.09 -3.71
N GLU A 374 15.02 5.58 -4.56
CA GLU A 374 15.36 7.01 -4.70
C GLU A 374 14.11 7.89 -4.87
N ARG A 375 13.13 7.44 -5.66
CA ARG A 375 11.84 8.15 -5.84
C ARG A 375 11.10 8.41 -4.52
N THR A 376 11.19 7.48 -3.56
CA THR A 376 10.57 7.62 -2.23
C THR A 376 11.46 8.34 -1.22
N GLU A 377 12.77 8.37 -1.45
CA GLU A 377 13.71 9.21 -0.72
C GLU A 377 13.46 10.69 -1.02
N GLU A 378 13.35 11.03 -2.30
CA GLU A 378 13.09 12.40 -2.78
C GLU A 378 11.70 12.89 -2.36
N ASP A 379 10.67 12.08 -2.58
CA ASP A 379 9.30 12.40 -2.18
C ASP A 379 8.52 11.16 -1.75
N LEU A 380 8.33 11.06 -0.44
CA LEU A 380 7.62 9.97 0.22
C LEU A 380 6.16 9.80 -0.25
N SER A 381 5.52 10.83 -0.83
CA SER A 381 4.17 10.72 -1.40
C SER A 381 4.10 9.69 -2.54
N ASN A 382 5.25 9.35 -3.14
CA ASN A 382 5.39 8.34 -4.18
C ASN A 382 5.46 6.89 -3.66
N VAL A 383 5.36 6.66 -2.35
CA VAL A 383 5.45 5.30 -1.75
C VAL A 383 4.51 4.30 -2.43
N PHE A 384 3.28 4.72 -2.73
CA PHE A 384 2.27 3.89 -3.36
C PHE A 384 2.34 3.88 -4.89
N TYR A 385 3.30 4.58 -5.49
CA TYR A 385 3.55 4.61 -6.94
C TYR A 385 4.86 3.90 -7.32
N SER A 386 5.70 3.58 -6.34
CA SER A 386 6.97 2.88 -6.55
C SER A 386 6.75 1.37 -6.77
N PRO A 387 7.18 0.82 -7.93
CA PRO A 387 7.16 -0.63 -8.16
C PRO A 387 8.04 -1.40 -7.17
N LEU A 388 9.21 -0.85 -6.80
CA LEU A 388 10.13 -1.49 -5.86
C LEU A 388 9.48 -1.66 -4.49
N VAL A 389 8.80 -0.63 -3.97
CA VAL A 389 8.09 -0.75 -2.68
C VAL A 389 6.97 -1.79 -2.76
N LYS A 390 6.24 -1.86 -3.88
CA LYS A 390 5.20 -2.87 -4.10
C LYS A 390 5.79 -4.29 -4.07
N GLU A 391 6.90 -4.50 -4.76
CA GLU A 391 7.60 -5.78 -4.81
C GLU A 391 8.09 -6.19 -3.41
N THR A 392 8.66 -5.27 -2.63
CA THR A 392 9.05 -5.55 -1.24
C THR A 392 7.84 -5.90 -0.37
N VAL A 393 6.71 -5.19 -0.52
CA VAL A 393 5.46 -5.52 0.18
C VAL A 393 4.94 -6.92 -0.20
N GLU A 394 4.99 -7.27 -1.48
CA GLU A 394 4.61 -8.60 -1.98
C GLU A 394 5.53 -9.69 -1.42
N ARG A 395 6.83 -9.42 -1.35
CA ARG A 395 7.83 -10.33 -0.79
C ARG A 395 7.59 -10.59 0.69
N VAL A 396 7.41 -9.53 1.49
CA VAL A 396 7.09 -9.66 2.92
C VAL A 396 5.76 -10.38 3.13
N SER A 397 4.75 -10.08 2.33
CA SER A 397 3.45 -10.77 2.35
C SER A 397 3.61 -12.28 2.17
N GLN A 398 4.46 -12.72 1.23
CA GLN A 398 4.78 -14.13 1.01
C GLN A 398 5.54 -14.76 2.19
N ILE A 399 6.59 -14.09 2.69
CA ILE A 399 7.42 -14.59 3.80
C ILE A 399 6.59 -14.80 5.07
N MET A 400 5.74 -13.80 5.39
CA MET A 400 4.96 -13.76 6.62
C MET A 400 3.62 -14.49 6.52
N GLY A 401 3.20 -14.91 5.31
CA GLY A 401 1.90 -15.52 5.08
C GLY A 401 0.72 -14.59 5.40
N LEU A 402 0.91 -13.28 5.20
CA LEU A 402 -0.06 -12.23 5.55
C LEU A 402 -0.61 -11.55 4.31
N PRO A 403 -1.89 -11.11 4.30
CA PRO A 403 -2.42 -10.32 3.20
C PRO A 403 -1.62 -9.01 3.00
N ARG A 404 -1.49 -8.55 1.76
CA ARG A 404 -0.78 -7.28 1.44
C ARG A 404 -1.36 -6.06 2.17
N SER A 405 -2.62 -6.10 2.59
CA SER A 405 -3.24 -5.06 3.40
C SER A 405 -2.69 -4.96 4.83
N HIS A 406 -2.04 -6.01 5.34
CA HIS A 406 -1.41 -6.05 6.67
C HIS A 406 0.03 -5.54 6.65
N ILE A 407 0.61 -5.29 5.47
CA ILE A 407 1.99 -4.81 5.33
C ILE A 407 1.95 -3.31 5.09
N LEU A 408 2.40 -2.52 6.07
CA LEU A 408 2.27 -1.07 6.09
C LEU A 408 3.66 -0.43 5.95
N PRO A 409 3.99 0.13 4.77
CA PRO A 409 5.21 0.90 4.58
C PRO A 409 5.19 2.16 5.44
N VAL A 410 6.30 2.44 6.13
CA VAL A 410 6.48 3.64 6.94
C VAL A 410 7.90 4.16 6.83
N LYS A 411 8.03 5.49 6.90
CA LYS A 411 9.29 6.17 7.21
C LYS A 411 9.23 6.66 8.65
N ASN A 412 10.30 6.43 9.40
CA ASN A 412 10.46 7.02 10.72
C ASN A 412 11.33 8.27 10.61
N TYR A 413 11.15 9.23 11.51
CA TYR A 413 12.09 10.35 11.63
C TYR A 413 13.48 9.83 12.02
N GLU A 414 14.48 10.23 11.26
CA GLU A 414 15.89 9.82 11.47
C GLU A 414 16.83 11.01 11.27
N SER A 415 16.71 11.71 10.14
CA SER A 415 17.58 12.84 9.78
C SER A 415 16.89 14.21 9.90
N GLU A 416 15.56 14.23 9.95
CA GLU A 416 14.81 15.47 9.98
C GLU A 416 14.81 16.11 11.38
N MET A 417 14.97 17.43 11.42
CA MET A 417 14.85 18.24 12.64
C MET A 417 13.45 18.79 12.86
N ASP A 418 12.64 18.84 11.78
CA ASP A 418 11.28 19.35 11.76
C ASP A 418 10.30 18.28 11.29
N LEU A 419 9.03 18.45 11.66
CA LEU A 419 7.96 17.56 11.21
C LEU A 419 7.72 17.74 9.69
N ASN A 420 7.64 16.62 8.99
CA ASN A 420 7.30 16.52 7.58
C ASN A 420 5.88 15.94 7.42
N ASP A 421 5.03 16.62 6.64
CA ASP A 421 3.64 16.22 6.47
C ASP A 421 3.46 14.85 5.80
N ASN A 422 4.32 14.48 4.85
CA ASN A 422 4.25 13.19 4.17
C ASN A 422 4.64 12.05 5.12
N VAL A 423 5.67 12.24 5.96
CA VAL A 423 6.03 11.30 7.04
C VAL A 423 4.88 11.14 8.02
N ASN A 424 4.28 12.27 8.44
CA ASN A 424 3.15 12.27 9.37
C ASN A 424 1.94 11.53 8.79
N ILE A 425 1.54 11.83 7.55
CA ILE A 425 0.41 11.18 6.87
C ILE A 425 0.64 9.67 6.84
N LEU A 426 1.80 9.22 6.38
CA LEU A 426 2.07 7.79 6.25
C LEU A 426 2.08 7.04 7.60
N ALA A 427 2.69 7.64 8.62
CA ALA A 427 2.73 7.07 9.96
C ALA A 427 1.32 7.03 10.60
N LEU A 428 0.52 8.07 10.43
CA LEU A 428 -0.85 8.12 10.96
C LEU A 428 -1.81 7.19 10.22
N MET A 429 -1.70 7.05 8.89
CA MET A 429 -2.44 6.03 8.15
C MET A 429 -2.14 4.63 8.69
N SER A 430 -0.87 4.36 9.00
CA SER A 430 -0.45 3.07 9.54
C SER A 430 -0.98 2.85 10.96
N LEU A 431 -0.87 3.86 11.83
CA LEU A 431 -1.41 3.79 13.19
C LEU A 431 -2.94 3.63 13.19
N GLN A 432 -3.65 4.32 12.31
CA GLN A 432 -5.10 4.15 12.19
C GLN A 432 -5.47 2.70 11.84
N GLN A 433 -4.78 2.09 10.89
CA GLN A 433 -5.02 0.69 10.53
C GLN A 433 -4.72 -0.26 11.69
N ILE A 434 -3.64 -0.01 12.45
CA ILE A 434 -3.30 -0.78 13.65
C ILE A 434 -4.40 -0.67 14.72
N LEU A 435 -4.96 0.53 14.92
CA LEU A 435 -6.05 0.75 15.86
C LEU A 435 -7.35 0.06 15.42
N HIS A 436 -7.67 0.06 14.12
CA HIS A 436 -8.82 -0.70 13.60
C HIS A 436 -8.68 -2.19 13.89
N PHE A 437 -7.50 -2.78 13.72
CA PHE A 437 -7.29 -4.18 14.06
C PHE A 437 -7.36 -4.43 15.56
N ALA A 438 -6.86 -3.52 16.40
CA ALA A 438 -7.06 -3.60 17.84
C ALA A 438 -8.56 -3.60 18.21
N ASP A 439 -9.39 -2.82 17.51
CA ASP A 439 -10.85 -2.84 17.67
C ASP A 439 -11.46 -4.18 17.25
N ASP A 440 -11.02 -4.79 16.13
CA ASP A 440 -11.49 -6.11 15.70
C ASP A 440 -11.24 -7.18 16.79
N TYR A 441 -10.06 -7.15 17.43
CA TYR A 441 -9.75 -8.03 18.56
C TYR A 441 -10.71 -7.82 19.74
N MET A 442 -10.99 -6.55 20.06
CA MET A 442 -11.90 -6.19 21.15
C MET A 442 -13.35 -6.59 20.83
N TYR A 443 -13.82 -6.46 19.59
CA TYR A 443 -15.16 -6.92 19.19
C TYR A 443 -15.33 -8.43 19.41
N ASN A 444 -14.34 -9.23 18.99
CA ASN A 444 -14.36 -10.68 19.21
C ASN A 444 -14.46 -11.05 20.70
N HIS A 445 -13.84 -10.26 21.59
CA HIS A 445 -13.94 -10.47 23.05
C HIS A 445 -15.31 -10.04 23.60
N LEU A 446 -15.88 -8.95 23.10
CA LEU A 446 -17.20 -8.49 23.50
C LEU A 446 -18.28 -9.51 23.16
N ASP A 447 -18.22 -10.13 21.98
CA ASP A 447 -19.21 -11.12 21.55
C ASP A 447 -19.12 -12.41 22.37
N LYS A 448 -17.90 -12.90 22.66
CA LYS A 448 -17.69 -14.01 23.60
C LYS A 448 -18.22 -13.71 25.01
N HIS A 449 -18.02 -12.50 25.51
CA HIS A 449 -18.58 -12.08 26.80
C HIS A 449 -20.11 -12.13 26.81
N LYS A 450 -20.77 -11.65 25.73
CA LYS A 450 -22.24 -11.70 25.60
C LYS A 450 -22.77 -13.12 25.50
N GLU A 451 -22.12 -13.98 24.71
CA GLU A 451 -22.49 -15.40 24.60
C GLU A 451 -22.35 -16.11 25.94
N GLY A 452 -21.23 -15.93 26.64
CA GLY A 452 -21.00 -16.52 27.97
C GLY A 452 -22.02 -16.06 29.02
N ILE A 453 -22.43 -14.78 28.97
CA ILE A 453 -23.55 -14.28 29.79
C ILE A 453 -24.86 -14.99 29.42
N SER A 454 -25.16 -15.16 28.12
CA SER A 454 -26.37 -15.86 27.66
C SER A 454 -26.44 -17.31 28.15
N PHE A 455 -25.32 -18.04 28.11
CA PHE A 455 -25.21 -19.41 28.60
C PHE A 455 -25.32 -19.48 30.13
N SER A 456 -24.74 -18.51 30.85
CA SER A 456 -24.86 -18.40 32.31
C SER A 456 -26.32 -18.16 32.74
N PHE A 457 -27.03 -17.25 32.09
CA PHE A 457 -28.47 -17.05 32.34
C PHE A 457 -29.27 -18.32 32.04
N HIS A 458 -29.02 -18.99 30.91
CA HIS A 458 -29.69 -20.25 30.59
C HIS A 458 -29.43 -21.35 31.64
N GLY A 459 -28.18 -21.48 32.12
CA GLY A 459 -27.81 -22.41 33.19
C GLY A 459 -28.47 -22.07 34.53
N MET A 460 -28.55 -20.78 34.86
CA MET A 460 -29.21 -20.29 36.08
C MET A 460 -30.73 -20.54 36.04
N PHE A 461 -31.40 -20.27 34.91
CA PHE A 461 -32.81 -20.60 34.73
C PHE A 461 -33.05 -22.11 34.81
N ARG A 462 -32.17 -22.93 34.23
CA ARG A 462 -32.27 -24.39 34.30
C ARG A 462 -32.12 -24.91 35.73
N ASN A 463 -31.20 -24.36 36.52
CA ASN A 463 -31.05 -24.70 37.93
C ASN A 463 -32.24 -24.23 38.79
N ILE A 464 -32.81 -23.04 38.51
CA ILE A 464 -34.02 -22.56 39.19
C ILE A 464 -35.21 -23.46 38.87
N ILE A 465 -35.38 -23.90 37.62
CA ILE A 465 -36.44 -24.84 37.24
C ILE A 465 -36.27 -26.20 37.93
N ILE A 466 -35.04 -26.71 38.06
CA ILE A 466 -34.78 -27.98 38.77
C ILE A 466 -35.13 -27.86 40.26
N ILE A 467 -34.79 -26.73 40.90
CA ILE A 467 -35.10 -26.49 42.31
C ILE A 467 -36.61 -26.34 42.53
N THR A 468 -37.31 -25.62 41.65
CA THR A 468 -38.78 -25.46 41.76
C THR A 468 -39.52 -26.75 41.46
N MET A 469 -39.10 -27.55 40.48
CA MET A 469 -39.70 -28.86 40.23
C MET A 469 -39.46 -29.83 41.39
N SER A 470 -38.26 -29.81 42.00
CA SER A 470 -37.97 -30.64 43.19
C SER A 470 -38.83 -30.23 44.39
N ALA A 471 -39.03 -28.93 44.60
CA ALA A 471 -39.91 -28.42 45.67
C ALA A 471 -41.38 -28.80 45.44
N VAL A 472 -41.87 -28.76 44.20
CA VAL A 472 -43.23 -29.18 43.83
C VAL A 472 -43.41 -30.68 44.01
N VAL A 473 -42.41 -31.51 43.65
CA VAL A 473 -42.46 -32.96 43.90
C VAL A 473 -42.47 -33.27 45.40
N CYS A 474 -41.68 -32.56 46.22
CA CYS A 474 -41.72 -32.71 47.68
C CYS A 474 -43.07 -32.28 48.28
N LEU A 475 -43.68 -31.19 47.78
CA LEU A 475 -45.00 -30.72 48.22
C LEU A 475 -46.12 -31.68 47.82
N LEU A 476 -46.06 -32.25 46.61
CA LEU A 476 -47.01 -33.27 46.15
C LEU A 476 -46.87 -34.58 46.94
N ALA A 477 -45.63 -35.01 47.25
CA ALA A 477 -45.38 -36.17 48.11
C ALA A 477 -45.94 -35.96 49.53
N PHE A 478 -45.90 -34.74 50.06
CA PHE A 478 -46.51 -34.39 51.34
C PHE A 478 -48.04 -34.39 51.31
N TRP A 479 -48.64 -34.16 50.14
CA TRP A 479 -50.10 -34.14 49.97
C TRP A 479 -50.70 -35.53 49.79
N PHE A 480 -49.95 -36.49 49.26
CA PHE A 480 -50.37 -37.90 49.15
C PHE A 480 -50.17 -38.72 50.42
N TYR A 481 -49.52 -38.17 51.46
CA TYR A 481 -49.27 -38.85 52.74
C TYR A 481 -50.20 -38.38 53.89
N LYS A 482 -51.25 -37.63 53.56
CA LYS A 482 -52.41 -37.32 54.40
C LYS A 482 -53.66 -37.91 53.76
#